data_AF-A0A952L5V1-F1
#
_entry.id   AF-A0A952L5V1-F1
#
_cell.length_a   1.000
_cell.length_b   1.000
_cell.length_c   1.000
_cell.angle_alpha   90.00
_cell.angle_beta   90.00
_cell.angle_gamma   90.00
#
_symmetry.space_group_name_H-M   'P 1'
#
loop_
_entity.id
_entity.type
_entity.pdbx_description
1 polymer ?
#
loop_
_entity_poly.entity_id
_entity_poly.type
_entity_poly.pdbx_seq_one_letter_code
_entity_poly.pdbx_strand_id
1 'polypeptide(L)'
;MRISKRVLGALGAATVAIAGCGGGSGAGLDSNGRPLGEGNDPSGPMTASFSSIQSHVFTPICTACHAGGAAPQGLRLDASNSFAMLVGAASAEVPSLKRVAPGDAANSYLIHKLEGHSAVGARMPFGGPYLDANTIGLIRQWIDNGAQK
;
A
#
# COMPACT_ATOMS: atom_id res chain seq x y z
N MET A 1 15.23 -73.42 12.78
CA MET A 1 16.01 -72.60 11.82
C MET A 1 16.16 -71.21 12.44
N ARG A 2 17.21 -70.91 13.23
CA ARG A 2 18.46 -70.23 12.80
C ARG A 2 18.11 -68.98 11.95
N ILE A 3 18.33 -67.72 12.34
CA ILE A 3 19.56 -67.12 12.89
C ILE A 3 19.25 -65.72 13.47
N SER A 4 19.81 -65.46 14.66
CA SER A 4 20.02 -64.13 15.25
C SER A 4 21.08 -63.35 14.46
N LYS A 5 20.89 -62.06 14.20
CA LYS A 5 21.99 -61.13 13.91
C LYS A 5 21.81 -59.81 14.67
N ARG A 6 22.68 -59.62 15.65
CA ARG A 6 22.99 -58.33 16.30
C ARG A 6 23.71 -57.47 15.26
N VAL A 7 23.36 -56.20 15.14
CA VAL A 7 24.22 -55.20 14.49
C VAL A 7 24.59 -54.13 15.51
N LEU A 8 25.89 -53.94 15.55
CA LEU A 8 26.72 -53.14 16.44
C LEU A 8 26.63 -51.66 16.05
N GLY A 9 26.69 -50.79 17.05
CA GLY A 9 26.66 -49.33 16.85
C GLY A 9 27.89 -48.77 16.15
N ALA A 10 27.72 -47.56 15.61
CA ALA A 10 28.80 -46.65 15.27
C ALA A 10 28.36 -45.22 15.66
N LEU A 11 29.03 -44.66 16.68
CA LEU A 11 29.02 -43.24 16.95
C LEU A 11 29.74 -42.53 15.79
N GLY A 12 28.99 -41.88 14.92
CA GLY A 12 29.53 -40.93 13.94
C GLY A 12 29.45 -39.52 14.52
N ALA A 13 30.59 -38.94 14.86
CA ALA A 13 30.69 -37.54 15.25
C ALA A 13 30.34 -36.65 14.04
N ALA A 14 29.16 -36.01 14.08
CA ALA A 14 28.77 -35.01 13.10
C ALA A 14 29.42 -33.67 13.48
N THR A 15 30.41 -33.26 12.68
CA THR A 15 30.98 -31.92 12.72
C THR A 15 29.91 -30.88 12.40
N VAL A 16 29.56 -30.06 13.40
CA VAL A 16 28.70 -28.89 13.21
C VAL A 16 29.52 -27.83 12.47
N ALA A 17 29.30 -27.73 11.16
CA ALA A 17 29.76 -26.59 10.39
C ALA A 17 28.86 -25.40 10.75
N ILE A 18 29.40 -24.47 11.55
CA ILE A 18 28.78 -23.16 11.78
C ILE A 18 28.93 -22.40 10.47
N ALA A 19 27.90 -22.44 9.63
CA ALA A 19 27.76 -21.52 8.52
C ALA A 19 27.67 -20.10 9.13
N GLY A 20 28.79 -19.37 9.04
CA GLY A 20 28.83 -17.97 9.44
C GLY A 20 27.77 -17.18 8.69
N CYS A 21 27.13 -16.25 9.39
CA CYS A 21 26.24 -15.28 8.77
C CYS A 21 27.05 -14.48 7.74
N GLY A 22 26.89 -14.80 6.46
CA GLY A 22 27.37 -13.96 5.39
C GLY A 22 26.69 -12.60 5.50
N GLY A 23 27.47 -11.55 5.76
CA GLY A 23 26.97 -10.18 5.70
C GLY A 23 26.44 -9.91 4.30
N GLY A 24 25.12 -9.74 4.19
CA GLY A 24 24.48 -9.29 2.96
C GLY A 24 25.01 -7.93 2.55
N SER A 25 25.07 -7.66 1.25
CA SER A 25 25.75 -6.50 0.66
C SER A 25 25.17 -5.12 1.01
N GLY A 26 24.18 -5.04 1.91
CA GLY A 26 23.42 -3.81 2.20
C GLY A 26 22.64 -3.25 1.01
N ALA A 27 22.68 -3.93 -0.13
CA ALA A 27 22.02 -3.49 -1.35
C ALA A 27 20.51 -3.55 -1.15
N GLY A 28 19.86 -2.40 -1.32
CA GLY A 28 18.43 -2.26 -1.08
C GLY A 28 18.06 -2.13 0.40
N LEU A 29 18.95 -1.64 1.27
CA LEU A 29 18.62 -1.26 2.66
C LEU A 29 18.83 0.24 2.91
N ASP A 30 17.98 0.86 3.73
CA ASP A 30 18.12 2.24 4.18
C ASP A 30 19.25 2.37 5.22
N SER A 31 19.50 3.61 5.68
CA SER A 31 20.51 3.90 6.71
C SER A 31 20.29 3.17 8.05
N ASN A 32 19.12 2.55 8.24
CA ASN A 32 18.76 1.78 9.43
C ASN A 32 18.69 0.27 9.15
N GLY A 33 19.13 -0.19 7.96
CA GLY A 33 19.12 -1.61 7.59
C GLY A 33 17.75 -2.16 7.18
N ARG A 34 16.78 -1.31 6.82
CA ARG A 34 15.44 -1.71 6.36
C ARG A 34 15.36 -1.77 4.84
N PRO A 35 14.61 -2.72 4.24
CA PRO A 35 14.45 -2.78 2.79
C PRO A 35 13.98 -1.47 2.15
N LEU A 36 14.80 -0.88 1.27
CA LEU A 36 14.42 0.15 0.33
C LEU A 36 13.46 -0.46 -0.69
N GLY A 37 12.16 -0.22 -0.55
CA GLY A 37 11.17 -0.73 -1.49
C GLY A 37 9.92 -1.33 -0.85
N GLU A 38 9.85 -1.43 0.48
CA GLU A 38 8.54 -1.53 1.13
C GLU A 38 7.91 -0.14 1.03
N GLY A 39 7.15 0.12 -0.05
CA GLY A 39 6.50 1.41 -0.32
C GLY A 39 5.62 1.95 0.81
N ASN A 40 5.54 1.26 1.94
CA ASN A 40 4.85 1.60 3.17
C ASN A 40 5.63 2.59 4.05
N ASP A 41 6.94 2.78 3.83
CA ASP A 41 7.72 3.79 4.56
C ASP A 41 7.39 5.20 4.06
N PRO A 42 6.74 6.06 4.86
CA PRO A 42 6.42 7.43 4.45
C PRO A 42 7.65 8.31 4.15
N SER A 43 8.86 7.86 4.53
CA SER A 43 10.14 8.54 4.26
C SER A 43 10.77 8.13 2.93
N GLY A 44 10.30 7.03 2.32
CA GLY A 44 10.81 6.51 1.06
C GLY A 44 10.22 7.21 -0.17
N PRO A 45 10.63 6.80 -1.39
CA PRO A 45 9.96 7.25 -2.60
C PRO A 45 8.53 6.67 -2.66
N MET A 46 7.56 7.52 -2.99
CA MET A 46 6.18 7.08 -3.24
C MET A 46 6.12 6.21 -4.50
N THR A 47 5.29 5.17 -4.47
CA THR A 47 5.07 4.25 -5.60
C THR A 47 3.58 4.10 -5.90
N ALA A 48 3.25 3.50 -7.04
CA ALA A 48 1.88 3.24 -7.48
C ALA A 48 1.26 1.98 -6.85
N SER A 49 1.44 1.79 -5.53
CA SER A 49 0.78 0.75 -4.74
C SER A 49 -0.21 1.36 -3.75
N PHE A 50 -1.29 0.65 -3.41
CA PHE A 50 -2.24 1.13 -2.41
C PHE A 50 -1.55 1.43 -1.07
N SER A 51 -0.65 0.55 -0.66
CA SER A 51 0.05 0.66 0.61
C SER A 51 0.96 1.89 0.69
N SER A 52 1.58 2.28 -0.43
CA SER A 52 2.36 3.51 -0.55
C SER A 52 1.48 4.75 -0.63
N ILE A 53 0.38 4.70 -1.37
CA ILE A 53 -0.61 5.78 -1.38
C ILE A 53 -1.19 5.99 0.03
N GLN A 54 -1.41 4.90 0.78
CA GLN A 54 -1.89 4.98 2.14
C GLN A 54 -0.89 5.68 3.07
N SER A 55 0.39 5.32 3.04
CA SER A 55 1.41 5.90 3.92
C SER A 55 1.80 7.33 3.56
N HIS A 56 1.86 7.66 2.26
CA HIS A 56 2.32 8.97 1.77
C HIS A 56 1.20 10.00 1.60
N VAL A 57 -0.05 9.56 1.35
CA VAL A 57 -1.15 10.47 0.98
C VAL A 57 -2.32 10.33 1.93
N PHE A 58 -2.98 9.16 1.96
CA PHE A 58 -4.26 9.05 2.66
C PHE A 58 -4.10 9.28 4.17
N THR A 59 -3.14 8.60 4.80
CA THR A 59 -2.88 8.75 6.23
C THR A 59 -2.44 10.19 6.58
N PRO A 60 -1.34 10.75 6.04
CA PRO A 60 -0.84 12.04 6.52
C PRO A 60 -1.66 13.25 6.08
N ILE A 61 -2.38 13.17 4.95
CA ILE A 61 -3.06 14.33 4.35
C ILE A 61 -4.58 14.21 4.47
N CYS A 62 -5.15 13.07 4.05
CA CYS A 62 -6.59 12.95 3.89
C CYS A 62 -7.33 12.67 5.21
N THR A 63 -6.71 11.94 6.14
CA THR A 63 -7.35 11.61 7.43
C THR A 63 -7.59 12.83 8.32
N ALA A 64 -6.96 13.97 8.05
CA ALA A 64 -7.24 15.23 8.74
C ALA A 64 -8.73 15.61 8.70
N CYS A 65 -9.45 15.20 7.65
CA CYS A 65 -10.91 15.34 7.57
C CYS A 65 -11.63 14.00 7.36
N HIS A 66 -11.00 13.04 6.67
CA HIS A 66 -11.61 11.75 6.34
C HIS A 66 -11.23 10.67 7.35
N ALA A 67 -11.52 10.90 8.63
CA ALA A 67 -11.33 9.92 9.70
C ALA A 67 -12.44 10.00 10.75
N GLY A 68 -12.63 8.89 11.48
CA GLY A 68 -13.62 8.82 12.56
C GLY A 68 -15.08 8.92 12.08
N GLY A 69 -16.00 9.07 13.03
CA GLY A 69 -17.45 9.10 12.76
C GLY A 69 -17.96 10.40 12.12
N ALA A 70 -17.19 11.50 12.23
CA ALA A 70 -17.55 12.80 11.67
C ALA A 70 -17.01 13.02 10.24
N ALA A 71 -16.41 11.99 9.64
CA ALA A 71 -15.83 12.09 8.31
C ALA A 71 -16.89 12.53 7.27
N PRO A 72 -16.60 13.50 6.39
CA PRO A 72 -17.53 13.92 5.35
C PRO A 72 -17.99 12.74 4.50
N GLN A 73 -19.30 12.68 4.25
CA GLN A 73 -19.93 11.58 3.52
C GLN A 73 -19.69 10.18 4.12
N GLY A 74 -19.30 10.13 5.40
CA GLY A 74 -18.90 8.90 6.10
C GLY A 74 -17.64 8.24 5.54
N LEU A 75 -16.88 8.90 4.65
CA LEU A 75 -15.71 8.31 4.01
C LEU A 75 -14.50 8.38 4.94
N ARG A 76 -14.03 7.23 5.40
CA ARG A 76 -12.81 7.09 6.21
C ARG A 76 -11.65 6.58 5.38
N LEU A 77 -10.52 7.29 5.45
CA LEU A 77 -9.30 7.03 4.69
C LEU A 77 -8.10 6.68 5.60
N ASP A 78 -8.39 6.24 6.82
CA ASP A 78 -7.39 5.57 7.67
C ASP A 78 -7.12 4.14 7.18
N ALA A 79 -5.95 3.60 7.52
CA ALA A 79 -5.45 2.33 7.01
C ALA A 79 -6.40 1.13 7.19
N SER A 80 -7.29 1.16 8.19
CA SER A 80 -8.24 0.08 8.43
C SER A 80 -9.45 0.12 7.48
N ASN A 81 -9.73 1.28 6.85
CA ASN A 81 -10.96 1.52 6.11
C ASN A 81 -10.75 1.83 4.62
N SER A 82 -9.69 2.56 4.25
CA SER A 82 -9.61 3.23 2.93
C SER A 82 -9.87 2.31 1.76
N PHE A 83 -9.21 1.14 1.71
CA PHE A 83 -9.33 0.23 0.57
C PHE A 83 -10.78 -0.20 0.33
N ALA A 84 -11.43 -0.71 1.38
CA ALA A 84 -12.80 -1.22 1.31
C ALA A 84 -13.82 -0.11 1.02
N MET A 85 -13.55 1.12 1.46
CA MET A 85 -14.43 2.26 1.22
C MET A 85 -14.22 2.94 -0.13
N LEU A 86 -13.09 2.71 -0.80
CA LEU A 86 -12.74 3.33 -2.08
C LEU A 86 -13.00 2.40 -3.27
N VAL A 87 -12.40 1.21 -3.25
CA VAL A 87 -12.27 0.38 -4.45
C VAL A 87 -13.60 -0.28 -4.79
N GLY A 88 -14.14 0.03 -5.98
CA GLY A 88 -15.41 -0.51 -6.47
C GLY A 88 -16.67 0.06 -5.78
N ALA A 89 -16.52 0.87 -4.74
CA ALA A 89 -17.61 1.54 -4.04
C ALA A 89 -18.17 2.70 -4.88
N ALA A 90 -19.48 2.89 -4.87
CA ALA A 90 -20.11 4.07 -5.52
C ALA A 90 -19.74 5.36 -4.77
N SER A 91 -19.58 6.47 -5.50
CA SER A 91 -19.50 7.80 -4.87
C SER A 91 -20.85 8.18 -4.26
N ALA A 92 -20.81 8.84 -3.10
CA ALA A 92 -22.02 9.31 -2.44
C ALA A 92 -22.58 10.57 -3.14
N GLU A 93 -21.70 11.43 -3.63
CA GLU A 93 -22.06 12.71 -4.24
C GLU A 93 -22.42 12.56 -5.72
N VAL A 94 -21.77 11.62 -6.43
CA VAL A 94 -22.02 11.34 -7.85
C VAL A 94 -22.19 9.82 -8.06
N PRO A 95 -23.40 9.27 -7.82
CA PRO A 95 -23.62 7.81 -7.78
C PRO A 95 -23.32 7.06 -9.08
N SER A 96 -23.24 7.76 -10.22
CA SER A 96 -22.84 7.17 -11.51
C SER A 96 -21.35 6.85 -11.60
N LEU A 97 -20.51 7.38 -10.69
CA LEU A 97 -19.08 7.12 -10.63
C LEU A 97 -18.75 6.20 -9.45
N LYS A 98 -17.72 5.38 -9.63
CA LYS A 98 -17.05 4.71 -8.51
C LYS A 98 -16.06 5.67 -7.86
N ARG A 99 -15.89 5.57 -6.54
CA ARG A 99 -14.84 6.29 -5.81
C ARG A 99 -13.47 5.99 -6.42
N VAL A 100 -13.18 4.70 -6.57
CA VAL A 100 -12.11 4.17 -7.41
C VAL A 100 -12.71 3.10 -8.32
N ALA A 101 -12.62 3.29 -9.63
CA ALA A 101 -12.95 2.32 -10.66
C ALA A 101 -11.66 1.58 -11.08
N PRO A 102 -11.45 0.31 -10.67
CA PRO A 102 -10.27 -0.44 -11.07
C PRO A 102 -10.10 -0.48 -12.60
N GLY A 103 -8.91 -0.14 -13.08
CA GLY A 103 -8.59 -0.09 -14.51
C GLY A 103 -9.06 1.17 -15.24
N ASP A 104 -9.69 2.12 -14.54
CA ASP A 104 -10.23 3.35 -15.14
C ASP A 104 -10.03 4.57 -14.22
N ALA A 105 -8.80 5.10 -14.18
CA ALA A 105 -8.51 6.32 -13.45
C ALA A 105 -9.27 7.54 -13.99
N ALA A 106 -9.54 7.57 -15.31
CA ALA A 106 -10.21 8.69 -15.96
C ALA A 106 -11.66 8.85 -15.50
N ASN A 107 -12.36 7.77 -15.16
CA ASN A 107 -13.72 7.80 -14.62
C ASN A 107 -13.78 7.51 -13.10
N SER A 108 -12.66 7.60 -12.39
CA SER A 108 -12.61 7.47 -10.94
C SER A 108 -12.90 8.80 -10.25
N TYR A 109 -13.91 8.84 -9.38
CA TYR A 109 -14.30 10.04 -8.63
C TYR A 109 -13.14 10.61 -7.79
N LEU A 110 -12.29 9.74 -7.22
CA LEU A 110 -11.10 10.17 -6.47
C LEU A 110 -10.21 11.09 -7.32
N ILE A 111 -9.95 10.72 -8.57
CA ILE A 111 -9.10 11.50 -9.49
C ILE A 111 -9.76 12.84 -9.83
N HIS A 112 -11.07 12.84 -10.10
CA HIS A 112 -11.82 14.08 -10.34
C HIS A 112 -11.73 15.04 -9.15
N LYS A 113 -11.77 14.53 -7.91
CA LYS A 113 -11.62 15.34 -6.70
C LYS A 113 -10.20 15.89 -6.54
N LEU A 114 -9.17 15.10 -6.86
CA LEU A 114 -7.77 15.53 -6.76
C LEU A 114 -7.38 16.54 -7.86
N GLU A 115 -7.96 16.42 -9.05
CA GLU A 115 -7.72 17.32 -10.19
C GLU A 115 -8.65 18.56 -10.16
N GLY A 116 -9.76 18.50 -9.42
CA GLY A 116 -10.65 19.64 -9.21
C GLY A 116 -11.67 19.84 -10.33
N HIS A 117 -12.21 18.76 -10.86
CA HIS A 117 -13.30 18.85 -11.85
C HIS A 117 -14.54 19.51 -11.24
N SER A 118 -15.09 20.53 -11.91
CA SER A 118 -16.24 21.28 -11.42
C SER A 118 -17.48 20.41 -11.18
N ALA A 119 -17.65 19.33 -11.95
CA ALA A 119 -18.74 18.37 -11.82
C ALA A 119 -18.77 17.61 -10.49
N VAL A 120 -17.68 17.60 -9.71
CA VAL A 120 -17.58 16.90 -8.42
C VAL A 120 -17.38 17.86 -7.24
N GLY A 121 -17.71 19.13 -7.45
CA GLY A 121 -17.61 20.19 -6.44
C GLY A 121 -16.16 20.61 -6.15
N ALA A 122 -15.87 20.93 -4.88
CA ALA A 122 -14.57 21.45 -4.49
C ALA A 122 -13.43 20.42 -4.65
N ARG A 123 -12.27 20.91 -5.10
CA ARG A 123 -11.01 20.15 -5.20
C ARG A 123 -10.52 19.71 -3.82
N MET A 124 -9.94 18.50 -3.76
CA MET A 124 -9.30 17.94 -2.58
C MET A 124 -7.77 17.92 -2.73
N PRO A 125 -6.98 18.11 -1.65
CA PRO A 125 -7.40 18.54 -0.31
C PRO A 125 -8.13 19.89 -0.30
N PHE A 126 -9.17 20.01 0.52
CA PHE A 126 -10.03 21.20 0.53
C PHE A 126 -9.24 22.45 0.93
N GLY A 127 -9.27 23.49 0.10
CA GLY A 127 -8.51 24.72 0.34
C GLY A 127 -7.00 24.60 0.14
N GLY A 128 -6.50 23.40 -0.18
CA GLY A 128 -5.09 23.11 -0.39
C GLY A 128 -4.26 22.91 0.90
N PRO A 129 -2.93 22.71 0.79
CA PRO A 129 -2.20 22.61 -0.47
C PRO A 129 -2.67 21.40 -1.31
N TYR A 130 -2.75 21.59 -2.63
CA TYR A 130 -3.14 20.50 -3.53
C TYR A 130 -1.97 19.53 -3.74
N LEU A 131 -2.28 18.26 -3.98
CA LEU A 131 -1.26 17.28 -4.37
C LEU A 131 -0.63 17.70 -5.69
N ASP A 132 0.67 17.48 -5.83
CA ASP A 132 1.37 17.72 -7.08
C ASP A 132 0.98 16.68 -8.15
N ALA A 133 1.32 17.00 -9.41
CA ALA A 133 0.96 16.17 -10.55
C ALA A 133 1.60 14.78 -10.52
N ASN A 134 2.79 14.63 -9.92
CA ASN A 134 3.46 13.34 -9.82
C ASN A 134 2.76 12.42 -8.82
N THR A 135 2.39 12.93 -7.65
CA THR A 135 1.59 12.18 -6.66
C THR A 135 0.26 11.76 -7.25
N ILE A 136 -0.45 12.66 -7.94
CA ILE A 136 -1.72 12.32 -8.61
C ILE A 136 -1.46 11.25 -9.69
N GLY A 137 -0.38 11.38 -10.47
CA GLY A 137 0.03 10.40 -11.47
C GLY A 137 0.23 8.99 -10.92
N LEU A 138 0.88 8.85 -9.76
CA LEU A 138 1.06 7.55 -9.10
C LEU A 138 -0.26 6.95 -8.61
N ILE A 139 -1.19 7.79 -8.13
CA ILE A 139 -2.54 7.34 -7.76
C ILE A 139 -3.30 6.88 -9.01
N ARG A 140 -3.22 7.62 -10.12
CA ARG A 140 -3.82 7.21 -11.40
C ARG A 140 -3.26 5.87 -11.86
N GLN A 141 -1.94 5.73 -11.86
CA GLN A 141 -1.28 4.49 -12.27
C GLN A 141 -1.70 3.29 -11.40
N TRP A 142 -1.84 3.48 -10.09
CA TRP A 142 -2.36 2.43 -9.21
C TRP A 142 -3.78 2.01 -9.59
N ILE A 143 -4.66 2.97 -9.91
CA ILE A 143 -6.03 2.70 -10.34
C ILE A 143 -6.03 1.97 -11.68
N ASP A 144 -5.27 2.47 -12.67
CA ASP A 144 -5.16 1.88 -14.01
C ASP A 144 -4.57 0.47 -13.98
N ASN A 145 -3.69 0.18 -13.01
CA ASN A 145 -3.18 -1.17 -12.72
C ASN A 145 -4.19 -2.09 -12.00
N GLY A 146 -5.46 -1.68 -11.89
CA GLY A 146 -6.52 -2.49 -11.30
C GLY A 146 -6.72 -2.27 -9.80
N ALA A 147 -6.18 -1.19 -9.22
CA ALA A 147 -6.39 -0.80 -7.82
C ALA A 147 -6.10 -1.93 -6.81
N GLN A 148 -4.99 -2.63 -6.98
CA GLN A 148 -4.58 -3.75 -6.12
C GLN A 148 -4.23 -3.28 -4.70
N LYS A 149 -4.50 -4.14 -3.72
CA LYS A 149 -4.22 -3.83 -2.31
C LYS A 149 -2.74 -3.94 -1.97
#